data_AF-A0A2G2MFW8-F1
#
_entry.id   AF-A0A2G2MFW8-F1
#
_cell.length_a   1.000
_cell.length_b   1.000
_cell.length_c   1.000
_cell.angle_alpha   90.00
_cell.angle_beta   90.00
_cell.angle_gamma   90.00
#
_symmetry.space_group_name_H-M   'P 1'
#
loop_
_entity.id
_entity.type
_entity.pdbx_description
1 polymer ?
#
loop_
_entity_poly.entity_id
_entity_poly.type
_entity_poly.pdbx_seq_one_letter_code
_entity_poly.pdbx_strand_id
1 'polypeptide(L)' 'MNLLIESGLIQGEIKKMLNCGVRCRVDSLTWEGHDFLDNVRSDSIWSKTKNILKEKGLGMSFDIIKKTAIKFAEEMI' A
#
# COMPACT_ATOMS: atom_id res chain seq x y z
N MET A 1 2.18 -7.14 8.74
CA MET A 1 0.73 -7.38 8.59
C MET A 1 -0.12 -6.36 9.34
N ASN A 2 0.18 -5.99 10.60
CA ASN A 2 -0.60 -4.99 11.34
C ASN A 2 -0.72 -3.65 10.60
N LEU A 3 0.40 -3.10 10.11
CA LEU A 3 0.42 -1.86 9.33
C LEU A 3 -0.41 -1.91 8.03
N LEU A 4 -0.59 -3.09 7.42
CA LEU A 4 -1.39 -3.25 6.20
C LEU A 4 -2.89 -3.31 6.49
N ILE A 5 -3.26 -3.84 7.66
CA ILE A 5 -4.63 -3.83 8.17
C ILE A 5 -4.98 -2.42 8.66
N GLU A 6 -4.08 -1.76 9.41
CA GLU A 6 -4.25 -0.39 9.91
C GLU A 6 -4.31 0.66 8.78
N SER A 7 -3.57 0.46 7.69
CA SER A 7 -3.63 1.33 6.50
C SER A 7 -4.83 1.04 5.59
N GLY A 8 -5.70 0.10 5.96
CA GLY A 8 -6.91 -0.23 5.21
C GLY A 8 -6.67 -0.89 3.86
N LEU A 9 -5.46 -1.36 3.56
CA LEU A 9 -5.14 -2.05 2.30
C LEU A 9 -5.59 -3.52 2.32
N ILE A 10 -5.60 -4.14 3.50
CA ILE A 10 -5.94 -5.55 3.68
C ILE A 10 -7.01 -5.67 4.77
N GLN A 11 -8.00 -6.52 4.53
CA GLN A 11 -8.97 -6.94 5.53
C GLN A 11 -8.48 -8.22 6.21
N GLY A 12 -8.37 -8.18 7.53
CA GLY A 12 -7.93 -9.31 8.34
C GLY A 12 -7.86 -8.95 9.82
N GLU A 13 -7.61 -9.96 10.65
CA GLU A 13 -7.55 -9.80 12.10
C GLU A 13 -6.21 -10.31 12.65
N ILE A 14 -5.67 -9.56 13.61
CA ILE A 14 -4.54 -10.00 14.43
C ILE A 14 -5.05 -10.28 15.83
N LYS A 15 -4.97 -11.54 16.24
CA LYS A 15 -5.31 -11.98 17.60
C LYS A 15 -4.04 -12.37 18.32
N LYS A 16 -3.70 -11.61 19.38
CA LYS A 16 -2.66 -12.01 20.33
C LYS A 16 -3.29 -12.96 21.35
N MET A 17 -2.90 -14.24 21.30
CA MET A 17 -3.34 -15.22 22.28
C MET A 17 -2.31 -15.28 23.42
N LEU A 18 -2.79 -15.19 24.66
CA LEU A 18 -1.99 -15.10 25.88
C LEU A 18 -0.90 -16.19 25.98
N ASN A 19 -1.16 -17.40 25.49
CA ASN A 19 -0.27 -18.56 25.68
C ASN A 19 0.23 -19.23 24.38
N CYS A 20 -0.10 -18.71 23.19
CA CYS A 20 0.19 -19.40 21.92
C CYS A 20 0.78 -18.50 20.82
N GLY A 21 1.18 -17.27 21.16
CA GLY A 21 1.77 -16.32 20.22
C GLY A 21 0.74 -15.47 19.47
N VAL A 22 1.22 -14.78 18.43
CA VAL A 22 0.42 -13.86 17.62
C VAL A 22 -0.10 -14.61 16.40
N ARG A 23 -1.43 -14.76 16.27
CA ARG A 23 -2.05 -15.31 15.06
C ARG A 23 -2.56 -14.16 14.19
N CYS A 24 -2.08 -14.10 12.96
CA CYS A 24 -2.60 -13.19 11.96
C CYS A 24 -3.39 -13.97 10.91
N ARG A 25 -4.61 -13.54 10.63
CA ARG A 25 -5.44 -14.05 9.54
C ARG A 25 -5.73 -12.90 8.59
N VAL A 26 -5.55 -13.15 7.29
CA VAL A 26 -5.94 -12.24 6.22
C VAL A 26 -7.09 -12.88 5.46
N ASP A 27 -8.14 -12.09 5.25
CA ASP A 27 -9.35 -12.54 4.57
C ASP A 27 -9.34 -12.10 3.10
N SER A 28 -9.06 -10.82 2.83
CA SER A 28 -9.03 -10.27 1.46
C SER A 28 -8.28 -8.94 1.37
N LEU A 29 -7.94 -8.51 0.16
CA LEU A 29 -7.58 -7.11 -0.11
C LEU A 29 -8.84 -6.25 -0.07
N THR A 30 -8.70 -4.99 0.36
CA THR A 30 -9.78 -4.01 0.21
C THR A 30 -9.81 -3.48 -1.23
N TRP A 31 -10.86 -2.76 -1.61
CA TRP A 31 -10.92 -2.06 -2.91
C TRP A 31 -9.73 -1.12 -3.12
N GLU A 32 -9.36 -0.32 -2.10
CA GLU A 32 -8.16 0.52 -2.16
C GLU A 32 -6.87 -0.29 -2.24
N GLY A 33 -6.83 -1.46 -1.59
CA GLY A 33 -5.69 -2.39 -1.68
C GLY A 33 -5.50 -2.93 -3.09
N HIS A 34 -6.60 -3.31 -3.75
CA HIS A 34 -6.60 -3.74 -5.15
C HIS A 34 -6.14 -2.62 -6.08
N ASP A 35 -6.73 -1.43 -5.96
CA ASP A 35 -6.38 -0.29 -6.81
C ASP A 35 -4.92 0.15 -6.64
N PHE A 36 -4.45 0.25 -5.38
CA PHE A 36 -3.04 0.52 -5.12
C PHE A 36 -2.12 -0.54 -5.72
N LEU A 37 -2.45 -1.83 -5.58
CA LEU A 37 -1.64 -2.93 -6.11
C LEU A 37 -1.56 -2.89 -7.64
N ASP A 38 -2.69 -2.63 -8.31
CA ASP A 38 -2.73 -2.53 -9.77
C ASP A 38 -1.90 -1.34 -10.27
N ASN A 39 -1.95 -0.22 -9.55
CA ASN A 39 -1.18 0.98 -9.89
C ASN A 39 0.33 0.80 -9.73
N VAL A 40 0.80 0.14 -8.66
CA VAL A 40 2.24 -0.11 -8.47
C VAL A 40 2.77 -1.29 -9.31
N ARG A 41 1.89 -2.14 -9.84
CA ARG A 41 2.25 -3.26 -10.73
C ARG A 41 2.58 -2.78 -12.15
N SER A 42 2.05 -1.65 -12.55
CA SER A 42 2.39 -1.02 -13.83
C SER A 42 3.80 -0.41 -13.78
N ASP A 43 4.72 -0.94 -14.57
CA ASP A 43 6.11 -0.46 -14.64
C ASP A 43 6.20 1.01 -15.06
N SER A 44 5.25 1.50 -15.87
CA SER A 44 5.22 2.90 -16.31
C SER A 44 4.86 3.85 -15.15
N ILE A 45 3.82 3.51 -14.37
CA ILE A 45 3.41 4.24 -13.17
C ILE A 45 4.54 4.17 -12.15
N TRP A 46 5.02 2.96 -11.85
CA TRP A 46 6.05 2.75 -10.84
C TRP A 46 7.38 3.46 -11.17
N SER A 47 7.78 3.50 -12.44
CA SER A 47 8.96 4.25 -12.86
C SER A 47 8.79 5.76 -12.67
N LYS A 48 7.62 6.33 -13.00
CA LYS A 48 7.31 7.75 -12.75
C LYS A 48 7.30 8.06 -11.25
N THR A 49 6.66 7.21 -10.44
CA THR A 49 6.67 7.34 -8.98
C THR A 49 8.09 7.34 -8.45
N LYS A 50 8.95 6.41 -8.88
CA LYS A 50 10.36 6.34 -8.48
C LYS A 50 11.17 7.57 -8.88
N ASN A 51 10.94 8.12 -10.08
CA ASN A 51 11.64 9.31 -10.54
C ASN A 51 11.31 10.53 -9.67
N ILE A 52 10.05 10.72 -9.32
CA ILE A 52 9.63 11.82 -8.43
C ILE A 52 10.12 11.60 -7.01
N LEU A 53 10.13 10.35 -6.53
CA LEU A 53 10.70 10.02 -5.22
C LEU A 53 12.20 10.35 -5.15
N LYS A 54 12.92 10.17 -6.26
CA LYS A 54 14.34 10.57 -6.38
C LYS A 54 14.50 12.09 -6.48
N GLU A 55 13.66 12.76 -7.26
CA GLU A 55 13.73 14.22 -7.46
C GLU A 55 13.35 15.01 -6.21
N LYS A 56 12.35 14.56 -5.44
CA LYS A 56 11.84 15.31 -4.28
C LYS A 56 12.65 15.15 -3.01
N GLY A 57 13.65 14.26 -2.98
CA GLY A 57 14.54 14.08 -1.84
C GLY A 57 13.86 13.41 -0.63
N LEU A 58 14.42 12.26 -0.24
CA LEU A 58 14.23 11.51 1.00
C LEU A 58 13.32 12.13 2.08
N GLY A 59 12.16 11.49 2.28
CA GLY A 59 11.26 11.78 3.41
C GLY A 59 9.78 11.54 3.13
N MET A 60 9.40 10.74 2.13
CA MET A 60 7.99 10.46 1.90
C MET A 60 7.52 9.29 2.75
N SER A 61 6.60 9.59 3.68
CA SER A 61 5.79 8.58 4.37
C SER A 61 5.10 7.68 3.34
N PHE A 62 4.83 6.43 3.71
CA PHE A 62 4.15 5.46 2.86
C PHE A 62 2.83 6.00 2.25
N ASP A 63 2.09 6.82 3.00
CA ASP A 63 0.92 7.55 2.53
C ASP A 63 1.16 8.42 1.30
N ILE A 64 2.30 9.12 1.24
CA ILE A 64 2.61 10.00 0.12
C ILE A 64 2.94 9.16 -1.13
N ILE A 65 3.59 8.01 -0.95
CA ILE A 65 3.85 7.06 -2.04
C ILE A 65 2.51 6.52 -2.58
N LYS A 66 1.60 6.10 -1.70
CA LYS A 66 0.25 5.64 -2.06
C LYS A 66 -0.50 6.70 -2.86
N LYS A 67 -0.59 7.93 -2.34
CA LYS A 67 -1.28 9.06 -3.01
C LYS A 67 -0.66 9.41 -4.36
N THR A 68 0.67 9.39 -4.47
CA THR A 68 1.36 9.72 -5.72
C THR A 68 1.11 8.67 -6.78
N ALA A 69 1.13 7.37 -6.42
CA ALA A 69 0.83 6.29 -7.34
C ALA A 69 -0.61 6.35 -7.87
N ILE A 70 -1.59 6.57 -7.00
CA ILE A 70 -3.01 6.70 -7.39
C ILE A 70 -3.19 7.92 -8.30
N LYS A 71 -2.63 9.08 -7.95
CA LYS A 71 -2.71 10.29 -8.77
C LYS A 71 -2.19 10.07 -10.21
N PHE A 72 -1.10 9.32 -10.37
CA PHE A 72 -0.58 9.03 -11.71
C PHE A 72 -1.44 8.05 -12.51
N ALA A 73 -2.09 7.12 -11.82
CA ALA A 73 -3.04 6.23 -12.47
C ALA A 73 -4.26 7.01 -12.97
N GLU A 74 -4.78 7.96 -12.18
CA GLU A 74 -5.84 8.87 -12.58
C GLU A 74 -5.45 9.74 -13.78
N GLU A 75 -4.21 10.27 -13.81
CA GLU A 75 -3.70 11.08 -14.94
C GLU A 75 -3.51 10.28 -16.25
N MET A 76 -3.63 8.96 -16.25
CA MET A 76 -3.50 8.09 -17.43
C MET A 76 -4.83 7.63 -18.03
N ILE A 77 -5.96 8.06 -17.45
CA ILE A 77 -7.32 7.86 -17.97
C ILE A 77 -7.77 9.13 -18.70
#